data_AF-A0AAD9UMI5-F1
#
_entry.id   AF-A0AAD9UMI5-F1
#
_cell.length_a   1.000
_cell.length_b   1.000
_cell.length_c   1.000
_cell.angle_alpha   90.00
_cell.angle_beta   90.00
_cell.angle_gamma   90.00
#
_symmetry.space_group_name_H-M   'P 1'
#
loop_
_entity.id
_entity.type
_entity.pdbx_description
1 polymer ?
#
loop_
_entity_poly.entity_id
_entity_poly.type
_entity_poly.pdbx_seq_one_letter_code
_entity_poly.pdbx_strand_id
1 'polypeptide(L)'
;MSTGFKSREDARKDRELDAARKAGTAPPLTDESGNAINPHIPQYISKAPWYLNHSAPSLKHQRQKEATKTSLETWHKRGVTSKVAIKYRKGACENCGALTHDAKSCVERPRKKGAKFTNSDICPDEYIAENREFGYEAVRDRWAGFDPEAHLAIVDEFQEIEEERAKRKVEQMTQQGPGEDSESRQVFSKCFDSPVMMQKDLKSENFMMLMRHLELQMPIQGLQLEILGSERIQQSISLI
;
A
#
# COMPACT_ATOMS: atom_id res chain seq x y z
N MET A 1 22.95 -8.82 -47.15
CA MET A 1 23.74 -7.58 -46.96
C MET A 1 25.11 -7.85 -47.51
N SER A 2 25.47 -7.28 -48.67
CA SER A 2 26.77 -7.53 -49.31
C SER A 2 27.89 -7.07 -48.38
N THR A 3 28.65 -8.02 -47.85
CA THR A 3 29.96 -7.81 -47.22
C THR A 3 30.98 -7.45 -48.31
N GLY A 4 30.72 -6.35 -49.03
CA GLY A 4 31.64 -5.80 -50.02
C GLY A 4 32.71 -5.01 -49.31
N PHE A 5 33.97 -5.21 -49.70
CA PHE A 5 35.07 -4.35 -49.27
C PHE A 5 34.73 -2.90 -49.61
N LYS A 6 34.71 -2.02 -48.60
CA LYS A 6 34.64 -0.58 -48.84
C LYS A 6 35.90 -0.13 -49.55
N SER A 7 35.77 0.72 -50.57
CA SER A 7 36.95 1.31 -51.23
C SER A 7 37.72 2.20 -50.23
N ARG A 8 39.02 2.40 -50.47
CA ARG A 8 39.85 3.28 -49.64
C ARG A 8 39.32 4.71 -49.60
N GLU A 9 38.70 5.17 -50.68
CA GLU A 9 38.09 6.49 -50.79
C GLU A 9 36.84 6.61 -49.91
N ASP A 10 35.99 5.57 -49.88
CA ASP A 10 34.78 5.57 -49.04
C ASP A 10 35.13 5.52 -47.55
N ALA A 11 36.17 4.76 -47.18
CA ALA A 11 36.68 4.75 -45.80
C ALA A 11 37.26 6.11 -45.37
N ARG A 12 37.83 6.89 -46.30
CA ARG A 12 38.29 8.26 -46.04
C ARG A 12 37.12 9.21 -45.85
N LYS A 13 36.12 9.14 -46.73
CA LYS A 13 34.88 9.94 -46.63
C LYS A 13 34.14 9.66 -45.31
N ASP A 14 33.98 8.40 -44.92
CA ASP A 14 33.34 8.02 -43.66
C ASP A 14 34.05 8.65 -42.43
N ARG A 15 35.40 8.68 -42.43
CA ARG A 15 36.19 9.31 -41.36
C ARG A 15 36.05 10.83 -41.34
N GLU A 16 36.05 11.47 -42.51
CA GLU A 16 35.87 12.91 -42.64
C GLU A 16 34.45 13.33 -42.22
N LEU A 17 33.42 12.54 -42.55
CA LEU A 17 32.05 12.74 -42.08
C LEU A 17 31.93 12.59 -40.56
N ASP A 18 32.54 11.55 -39.98
CA ASP A 18 32.55 11.36 -38.52
C ASP A 18 33.29 12.52 -37.81
N ALA A 19 34.38 13.02 -38.38
CA ALA A 19 35.09 14.19 -37.86
C ALA A 19 34.25 15.47 -37.94
N ALA A 20 33.54 15.69 -39.06
CA ALA A 20 32.63 16.82 -39.23
C ALA A 20 31.43 16.76 -38.27
N ARG A 21 30.89 15.56 -38.01
CA ARG A 21 29.84 15.35 -36.99
C ARG A 21 30.37 15.62 -35.59
N LYS A 22 31.58 15.15 -35.28
CA LYS A 22 32.25 15.40 -33.99
C LYS A 22 32.57 16.89 -33.79
N ALA A 23 32.80 17.63 -34.86
CA ALA A 23 33.00 19.08 -34.84
C ALA A 23 31.68 19.87 -34.85
N GLY A 24 30.52 19.21 -34.95
CA GLY A 24 29.20 19.86 -34.97
C GLY A 24 28.83 20.52 -36.31
N THR A 25 29.63 20.32 -37.37
CA THR A 25 29.38 20.89 -38.71
C THR A 25 28.38 20.06 -39.52
N ALA A 26 28.31 18.75 -39.29
CA ALA A 26 27.39 17.85 -39.98
C ALA A 26 26.31 17.30 -39.02
N PRO A 27 25.08 17.05 -39.51
CA PRO A 27 24.00 16.51 -38.67
C PRO A 27 24.35 15.13 -38.11
N PRO A 28 23.88 14.80 -36.89
CA PRO A 28 24.11 13.52 -36.27
C PRO A 28 23.40 12.40 -37.04
N LEU A 29 23.92 11.19 -36.88
CA LEU A 29 23.34 9.99 -37.47
C LEU A 29 22.02 9.68 -36.76
N THR A 30 20.94 9.42 -37.51
CA THR A 30 19.63 9.07 -36.93
C THR A 30 19.48 7.55 -36.88
N ASP A 31 18.98 7.02 -35.77
CA ASP A 31 18.69 5.60 -35.61
C ASP A 31 17.37 5.18 -36.29
N GLU A 32 17.08 3.88 -36.32
CA GLU A 32 15.82 3.31 -36.83
C GLU A 32 14.56 3.79 -36.09
N SER A 33 14.72 4.38 -34.91
CA SER A 33 13.65 4.86 -34.03
C SER A 33 13.51 6.40 -34.07
N GLY A 34 14.26 7.08 -34.94
CA GLY A 34 14.24 8.53 -35.10
C GLY A 34 15.08 9.33 -34.08
N ASN A 35 15.85 8.66 -33.21
CA ASN A 35 16.73 9.31 -32.25
C ASN A 35 18.10 9.63 -32.87
N ALA A 36 18.62 10.81 -32.58
CA ALA A 36 19.98 11.18 -32.96
C ALA A 36 21.02 10.42 -32.12
N ILE A 37 21.96 9.75 -32.78
CA ILE A 37 23.11 9.11 -32.18
C ILE A 37 24.19 10.16 -31.93
N ASN A 38 24.65 10.27 -30.69
CA ASN A 38 25.68 11.22 -30.31
C ASN A 38 27.00 10.94 -31.08
N PRO A 39 27.54 11.91 -31.85
CA PRO A 39 28.78 11.77 -32.62
C PRO A 39 30.06 11.48 -31.81
N HIS A 40 30.04 11.72 -30.50
CA HIS A 40 31.18 11.48 -29.61
C HIS A 40 31.22 10.06 -29.05
N ILE A 41 30.21 9.21 -29.30
CA ILE A 41 30.25 7.80 -28.93
C ILE A 41 31.31 7.09 -29.79
N PRO A 42 32.31 6.42 -29.20
CA PRO A 42 33.35 5.76 -29.96
C PRO A 42 32.77 4.65 -30.85
N GLN A 43 33.39 4.43 -32.00
CA GLN A 43 32.87 3.53 -33.04
C GLN A 43 32.60 2.10 -32.58
N TYR A 44 33.36 1.58 -31.59
CA TYR A 44 33.18 0.22 -31.08
C TYR A 44 31.91 0.06 -30.21
N ILE A 45 31.35 1.15 -29.67
CA ILE A 45 30.09 1.14 -28.93
C ILE A 45 28.92 1.32 -29.89
N SER A 46 29.04 2.23 -30.87
CA SER A 46 27.96 2.60 -31.78
C SER A 46 27.68 1.57 -32.89
N LYS A 47 28.72 0.86 -33.37
CA LYS A 47 28.56 -0.21 -34.36
C LYS A 47 28.06 -1.47 -33.66
N ALA A 48 26.88 -1.94 -34.04
CA ALA A 48 26.36 -3.20 -33.52
C ALA A 48 27.15 -4.40 -34.08
N PRO A 49 27.42 -5.43 -33.26
CA PRO A 49 28.09 -6.66 -33.71
C PRO A 49 27.30 -7.42 -34.79
N TRP A 50 28.00 -8.21 -35.59
CA TRP A 50 27.44 -8.95 -36.74
C TRP A 50 26.33 -9.94 -36.39
N TYR A 51 26.31 -10.46 -35.15
CA TYR A 51 25.32 -11.43 -34.68
C TYR A 51 23.97 -10.80 -34.28
N LEU A 52 23.87 -9.46 -34.30
CA LEU A 52 22.61 -8.75 -34.11
C LEU A 52 22.13 -8.24 -35.47
N ASN A 53 20.94 -8.66 -35.87
CA ASN A 53 20.31 -8.18 -37.11
C ASN A 53 19.90 -6.72 -36.93
N HIS A 54 20.69 -5.80 -37.48
CA HIS A 54 20.38 -4.37 -37.54
C HIS A 54 20.53 -3.90 -39.00
N SER A 55 19.57 -3.12 -39.47
CA SER A 55 19.57 -2.61 -40.85
C SER A 55 20.22 -1.23 -40.95
N ALA A 56 20.13 -0.45 -39.87
CA ALA A 56 20.74 0.86 -39.74
C ALA A 56 21.57 0.98 -38.45
N PRO A 57 22.45 2.01 -38.37
CA PRO A 57 23.17 2.34 -37.14
C PRO A 57 22.20 2.52 -35.97
N SER A 58 22.40 1.78 -34.88
CA SER A 58 21.49 1.78 -33.74
C SER A 58 22.25 1.51 -32.45
N LEU A 59 21.76 2.08 -31.34
CA LEU A 59 22.26 1.81 -29.99
C LEU A 59 21.38 0.79 -29.24
N LYS A 60 20.45 0.11 -29.93
CA LYS A 60 19.55 -0.89 -29.35
C LYS A 60 20.31 -2.06 -28.70
N HIS A 61 21.46 -2.44 -29.24
CA HIS A 61 22.28 -3.54 -28.69
C HIS A 61 22.93 -3.23 -27.35
N GLN A 62 23.07 -1.94 -27.01
CA GLN A 62 23.59 -1.51 -25.71
C GLN A 62 22.49 -1.39 -24.64
N ARG A 63 21.21 -1.40 -25.04
CA ARG A 63 20.12 -1.36 -24.08
C ARG A 63 20.02 -2.71 -23.37
N GLN A 64 19.82 -2.66 -22.07
CA GLN A 64 19.55 -3.85 -21.28
C GLN A 64 18.27 -4.51 -21.79
N LYS A 65 18.32 -5.82 -22.02
CA LYS A 65 17.12 -6.61 -22.27
C LYS A 65 16.27 -6.59 -21.00
N GLU A 66 14.99 -6.27 -21.13
CA GLU A 66 14.08 -6.25 -20.00
C GLU A 66 14.03 -7.65 -19.37
N ALA A 67 14.64 -7.78 -18.18
CA ALA A 67 14.50 -8.96 -17.36
C ALA A 67 13.23 -8.81 -16.53
N THR A 68 12.40 -9.86 -16.48
CA THR A 68 11.22 -9.91 -15.63
C THR A 68 11.67 -9.88 -14.17
N LYS A 69 11.56 -8.72 -13.53
CA LYS A 69 11.79 -8.61 -12.08
C LYS A 69 10.58 -9.16 -11.34
N THR A 70 10.82 -9.91 -10.26
CA THR A 70 9.74 -10.33 -9.35
C THR A 70 9.12 -9.10 -8.67
N SER A 71 7.80 -9.07 -8.57
CA SER A 71 7.08 -8.02 -7.81
C SER A 71 7.46 -8.09 -6.33
N LEU A 72 7.53 -6.92 -5.68
CA LEU A 72 7.78 -6.79 -4.24
C LEU A 72 6.67 -7.43 -3.38
N GLU A 73 5.45 -7.46 -3.92
CA GLU A 73 4.26 -7.89 -3.17
C GLU A 73 4.17 -9.41 -3.00
N THR A 74 4.87 -10.18 -3.84
CA THR A 74 4.73 -11.63 -3.85
C THR A 74 5.74 -12.33 -2.97
N TRP A 75 5.42 -12.43 -1.68
CA TRP A 75 6.17 -13.25 -0.73
C TRP A 75 5.51 -14.64 -0.52
N HIS A 76 6.22 -15.57 0.14
CA HIS A 76 5.65 -16.88 0.46
C HIS A 76 4.60 -16.74 1.57
N LYS A 77 3.48 -17.46 1.41
CA LYS A 77 2.41 -17.49 2.42
C LYS A 77 2.92 -18.21 3.67
N ARG A 78 2.72 -17.59 4.84
CA ARG A 78 3.05 -18.16 6.14
C ARG A 78 1.81 -18.80 6.77
N GLY A 79 2.03 -19.78 7.63
CA GLY A 79 0.97 -20.43 8.40
C GLY A 79 0.33 -21.64 7.72
N VAL A 80 -0.85 -22.00 8.22
CA VAL A 80 -1.59 -23.20 7.85
C VAL A 80 -2.85 -22.88 7.06
N THR A 81 -3.31 -23.86 6.30
CA THR A 81 -4.61 -23.79 5.62
C THR A 81 -5.74 -23.92 6.67
N SER A 82 -6.91 -23.32 6.42
CA SER A 82 -8.07 -23.46 7.32
C SER A 82 -8.72 -24.85 7.28
N LYS A 83 -8.36 -25.70 6.31
CA LYS A 83 -8.99 -27.00 6.08
C LYS A 83 -8.26 -28.08 6.88
N VAL A 84 -9.00 -28.76 7.74
CA VAL A 84 -8.51 -29.88 8.55
C VAL A 84 -9.14 -31.19 8.07
N ALA A 85 -8.32 -32.23 7.93
CA ALA A 85 -8.80 -33.57 7.60
C ALA A 85 -9.33 -34.28 8.85
N ILE A 86 -10.42 -35.04 8.71
CA ILE A 86 -11.03 -35.78 9.83
C ILE A 86 -10.32 -37.11 10.08
N LYS A 87 -9.66 -37.68 9.05
CA LYS A 87 -8.99 -38.98 9.12
C LYS A 87 -7.56 -38.87 8.59
N TYR A 88 -6.69 -39.72 9.12
CA TYR A 88 -5.32 -39.82 8.66
C TYR A 88 -5.26 -40.21 7.18
N ARG A 89 -4.45 -39.48 6.41
CA ARG A 89 -4.21 -39.73 4.98
C ARG A 89 -2.90 -40.49 4.81
N LYS A 90 -2.85 -41.41 3.85
CA LYS A 90 -1.63 -42.15 3.54
C LYS A 90 -0.54 -41.18 3.05
N GLY A 91 0.66 -41.31 3.60
CA GLY A 91 1.79 -40.41 3.30
C GLY A 91 1.81 -39.13 4.13
N ALA A 92 0.86 -38.92 5.05
CA ALA A 92 0.91 -37.82 6.00
C ALA A 92 1.89 -38.09 7.14
N CYS A 93 2.36 -37.03 7.78
CA CYS A 93 3.16 -37.06 8.98
C CYS A 93 2.55 -38.00 10.02
N GLU A 94 3.32 -39.00 10.48
CA GLU A 94 2.83 -39.98 11.44
C GLU A 94 2.49 -39.36 12.79
N ASN A 95 3.14 -38.24 13.13
CA ASN A 95 2.92 -37.50 14.37
C ASN A 95 1.64 -36.66 14.30
N CYS A 96 1.55 -35.64 13.44
CA CYS A 96 0.45 -34.65 13.43
C CYS A 96 -0.64 -34.91 12.37
N GLY A 97 -0.35 -35.68 11.31
CA GLY A 97 -1.32 -35.97 10.24
C GLY A 97 -1.40 -34.96 9.08
N ALA A 98 -0.53 -33.95 9.04
CA ALA A 98 -0.37 -33.06 7.88
C ALA A 98 0.37 -33.76 6.73
N LEU A 99 0.05 -33.44 5.47
CA LEU A 99 0.69 -34.04 4.28
C LEU A 99 1.99 -33.36 3.83
N THR A 100 2.30 -32.19 4.39
CA THR A 100 3.32 -31.27 3.90
C THR A 100 4.73 -31.59 4.38
N HIS A 101 4.89 -32.42 5.42
CA HIS A 101 6.18 -32.72 6.03
C HIS A 101 6.24 -34.13 6.63
N ASP A 102 7.46 -34.59 6.94
CA ASP A 102 7.71 -35.89 7.57
C ASP A 102 7.65 -35.82 9.11
N ALA A 103 7.48 -36.97 9.77
CA ALA A 103 7.43 -37.05 11.24
C ALA A 103 8.68 -36.46 11.95
N LYS A 104 9.84 -36.48 11.29
CA LYS A 104 11.09 -35.93 11.83
C LYS A 104 11.18 -34.41 11.76
N SER A 105 10.57 -33.81 10.74
CA SER A 105 10.51 -32.35 10.52
C SER A 105 9.23 -31.74 11.06
N CYS A 106 8.49 -32.50 11.88
CA CYS A 106 7.23 -32.05 12.46
C CYS A 106 7.49 -30.97 13.50
N VAL A 107 6.80 -29.84 13.36
CA VAL A 107 6.87 -28.71 14.31
C VAL A 107 6.03 -28.99 15.56
N GLU A 108 5.06 -29.89 15.45
CA GLU A 108 4.23 -30.30 16.58
C GLU A 108 5.01 -31.19 17.55
N ARG A 109 4.65 -31.08 18.82
CA ARG A 109 5.25 -31.88 19.89
C ARG A 109 5.16 -33.39 19.56
N PRO A 110 6.27 -34.15 19.61
CA PRO A 110 6.25 -35.59 19.37
C PRO A 110 5.28 -36.32 20.33
N ARG A 111 4.28 -37.00 19.76
CA ARG A 111 3.29 -37.78 20.52
C ARG A 111 3.77 -39.21 20.78
N LYS A 112 3.35 -39.78 21.91
CA LYS A 112 3.59 -41.22 22.22
C LYS A 112 2.84 -42.15 21.27
N LYS A 113 1.61 -41.78 20.91
CA LYS A 113 0.81 -42.40 19.84
C LYS A 113 0.45 -41.30 18.87
N GLY A 114 0.99 -41.35 17.65
CA GLY A 114 0.76 -40.33 16.62
C GLY A 114 -0.60 -40.47 15.94
N ALA A 115 -0.95 -39.45 15.14
CA ALA A 115 -2.21 -39.37 14.39
C ALA A 115 -2.47 -40.60 13.51
N LYS A 116 -1.41 -41.25 13.02
CA LYS A 116 -1.50 -42.47 12.20
C LYS A 116 -2.32 -43.59 12.87
N PHE A 117 -2.22 -43.71 14.19
CA PHE A 117 -2.88 -44.78 14.95
C PHE A 117 -4.15 -44.30 15.65
N THR A 118 -4.20 -43.03 16.10
CA THR A 118 -5.33 -42.52 16.87
C THR A 118 -6.39 -41.82 16.03
N ASN A 119 -6.07 -41.36 14.82
CA ASN A 119 -6.91 -40.46 14.00
C ASN A 119 -7.42 -39.21 14.76
N SER A 120 -6.79 -38.86 15.87
CA SER A 120 -7.18 -37.74 16.73
C SER A 120 -6.22 -36.56 16.53
N ASP A 121 -6.76 -35.34 16.65
CA ASP A 121 -6.01 -34.09 16.56
C ASP A 121 -5.12 -34.04 15.32
N ILE A 122 -5.77 -34.04 14.14
CA ILE A 122 -5.09 -33.91 12.85
C ILE A 122 -4.85 -32.44 12.60
N CYS A 123 -3.60 -32.07 12.35
CA CYS A 123 -3.27 -30.69 12.00
C CYS A 123 -3.69 -30.36 10.56
N PRO A 124 -4.07 -29.11 10.28
CA PRO A 124 -4.24 -28.63 8.91
C PRO A 124 -2.94 -28.70 8.11
N ASP A 125 -3.06 -28.75 6.78
CA ASP A 125 -1.91 -28.73 5.88
C ASP A 125 -1.31 -27.31 5.77
N GLU A 126 0.02 -27.23 5.75
CA GLU A 126 0.75 -25.96 5.57
C GLU A 126 0.71 -25.47 4.10
N TYR A 127 1.00 -24.18 3.89
CA TYR A 127 1.23 -23.68 2.53
C TYR A 127 2.60 -24.16 2.01
N ILE A 128 2.60 -24.79 0.83
CA ILE A 128 3.84 -25.19 0.15
C ILE A 128 4.46 -23.94 -0.46
N ALA A 129 5.67 -23.59 -0.01
CA ALA A 129 6.42 -22.49 -0.59
C ALA A 129 6.87 -22.85 -2.01
N GLU A 130 6.52 -22.01 -2.98
CA GLU A 130 7.05 -22.12 -4.34
C GLU A 130 8.52 -21.70 -4.36
N ASN A 131 9.35 -22.46 -5.09
CA ASN A 131 10.75 -22.11 -5.26
C ASN A 131 10.86 -20.97 -6.30
N ARG A 132 10.87 -19.73 -5.81
CA ARG A 132 10.97 -18.53 -6.63
C ARG A 132 12.38 -17.95 -6.57
N GLU A 133 12.86 -17.51 -7.72
CA GLU A 133 14.14 -16.82 -7.81
C GLU A 133 13.97 -15.37 -7.36
N PHE A 134 14.50 -15.06 -6.17
CA PHE A 134 14.55 -13.71 -5.63
C PHE A 134 15.93 -13.09 -5.86
N GLY A 135 15.96 -11.77 -6.07
CA GLY A 135 17.21 -11.01 -6.08
C GLY A 135 17.89 -10.96 -4.70
N TYR A 136 19.15 -10.53 -4.67
CA TYR A 136 19.95 -10.45 -3.44
C TYR A 136 19.26 -9.63 -2.33
N GLU A 137 18.68 -8.48 -2.70
CA GLU A 137 17.98 -7.57 -1.80
C GLU A 137 16.67 -8.19 -1.28
N ALA A 138 15.88 -8.81 -2.16
CA ALA A 138 14.60 -9.41 -1.80
C ALA A 138 14.74 -10.57 -0.80
N VAL A 139 15.79 -11.38 -0.90
CA VAL A 139 16.07 -12.46 0.09
C VAL A 139 16.45 -11.89 1.46
N ARG A 140 17.05 -10.70 1.51
CA ARG A 140 17.57 -10.07 2.73
C ARG A 140 16.67 -8.97 3.28
N ASP A 141 15.54 -8.74 2.63
CA ASP A 141 14.62 -7.71 3.07
C ASP A 141 14.05 -8.10 4.44
N ARG A 142 14.35 -7.27 5.44
CA ARG A 142 13.88 -7.46 6.81
C ARG A 142 12.36 -7.40 6.88
N TRP A 143 11.73 -6.64 5.98
CA TRP A 143 10.28 -6.43 5.94
C TRP A 143 9.60 -7.33 4.90
N ALA A 144 10.26 -8.41 4.47
CA ALA A 144 9.67 -9.36 3.54
C ALA A 144 8.38 -10.01 4.11
N GLY A 145 7.27 -9.81 3.41
CA GLY A 145 5.94 -10.27 3.83
C GLY A 145 5.30 -9.40 4.91
N PHE A 146 5.69 -8.13 5.03
CA PHE A 146 5.03 -7.15 5.89
C PHE A 146 3.58 -6.94 5.46
N ASP A 147 2.66 -7.01 6.42
CA ASP A 147 1.25 -6.70 6.21
C ASP A 147 1.02 -5.20 6.46
N PRO A 148 0.58 -4.42 5.44
CA PRO A 148 0.28 -3.01 5.61
C PRO A 148 -0.75 -2.72 6.70
N GLU A 149 -1.69 -3.64 6.97
CA GLU A 149 -2.71 -3.47 8.00
C GLU A 149 -2.12 -3.48 9.41
N ALA A 150 -1.01 -4.19 9.63
CA ALA A 150 -0.32 -4.21 10.92
C ALA A 150 0.22 -2.83 11.32
N HIS A 151 0.43 -1.92 10.37
CA HIS A 151 0.83 -0.54 10.65
C HIS A 151 -0.28 0.27 11.34
N LEU A 152 -1.55 -0.13 11.21
CA LEU A 152 -2.66 0.59 11.83
C LEU A 152 -2.57 0.57 13.37
N ALA A 153 -2.10 -0.52 13.97
CA ALA A 153 -1.91 -0.59 15.42
C ALA A 153 -0.94 0.48 15.94
N ILE A 154 0.12 0.78 15.18
CA ILE A 154 1.07 1.85 15.52
C ILE A 154 0.38 3.22 15.44
N VAL A 155 -0.43 3.44 14.40
CA VAL A 155 -1.20 4.68 14.25
C VAL A 155 -2.13 4.88 15.43
N ASP A 156 -2.81 3.82 15.87
CA ASP A 156 -3.71 3.86 17.03
C ASP A 156 -2.95 4.19 18.32
N GLU A 157 -1.78 3.57 18.56
CA GLU A 157 -0.91 3.90 19.70
C GLU A 157 -0.49 5.39 19.70
N PHE A 158 -0.13 5.93 18.54
CA PHE A 158 0.21 7.36 18.43
C PHE A 158 -1.00 8.27 18.71
N GLN A 159 -2.19 7.89 18.25
CA GLN A 159 -3.42 8.64 18.55
C GLN A 159 -3.69 8.68 20.06
N GLU A 160 -3.53 7.55 20.77
CA GLU A 160 -3.69 7.50 22.22
C GLU A 160 -2.67 8.38 22.96
N ILE A 161 -1.40 8.37 22.50
CA ILE A 161 -0.35 9.24 23.05
C ILE A 161 -0.69 10.73 22.83
N GLU A 162 -1.22 11.09 21.67
CA GLU A 162 -1.64 12.46 21.38
C GLU A 162 -2.83 12.90 22.24
N GLU A 163 -3.81 12.02 22.44
CA GLU A 163 -4.94 12.26 23.35
C GLU A 163 -4.46 12.49 24.79
N GLU A 164 -3.52 11.69 25.29
CA GLU A 164 -2.94 11.91 26.61
C GLU A 164 -2.14 13.21 26.71
N ARG A 165 -1.34 13.54 25.70
CA ARG A 165 -0.58 14.80 25.66
C ARG A 165 -1.53 16.01 25.66
N ALA A 166 -2.64 15.94 24.94
CA ALA A 166 -3.67 16.95 24.94
C ALA A 166 -4.31 17.10 26.33
N LYS A 167 -4.69 15.99 26.98
CA LYS A 167 -5.24 15.99 28.35
C LYS A 167 -4.27 16.62 29.36
N ARG A 168 -2.99 16.19 29.36
CA ARG A 168 -1.96 16.76 30.25
C ARG A 168 -1.75 18.26 30.03
N LYS A 169 -1.82 18.72 28.77
CA LYS A 169 -1.71 20.15 28.44
C LYS A 169 -2.91 20.95 28.97
N VAL A 170 -4.11 20.41 28.86
CA VAL A 170 -5.34 21.01 29.43
C VAL A 170 -5.26 21.11 30.95
N GLU A 171 -4.80 20.04 31.62
CA GLU A 171 -4.59 20.03 33.08
C GLU A 171 -3.59 21.10 33.53
N GLN A 172 -2.44 21.20 32.84
CA GLN A 172 -1.42 22.22 33.12
C GLN A 172 -1.96 23.65 32.96
N MET A 173 -2.73 23.91 31.90
CA MET A 173 -3.37 25.22 31.67
C MET A 173 -4.41 25.55 32.75
N THR A 174 -5.19 24.55 33.18
CA THR A 174 -6.19 24.72 34.25
C THR A 174 -5.52 25.04 35.59
N GLN A 175 -4.36 24.44 35.86
CA GLN A 175 -3.64 24.59 37.12
C GLN A 175 -2.82 25.88 37.22
N GLN A 176 -2.41 26.47 36.10
CA GLN A 176 -1.77 27.79 36.03
C GLN A 176 -2.77 28.95 36.22
N GLY A 177 -4.07 28.66 36.30
CA GLY A 177 -5.14 29.66 36.36
C GLY A 177 -5.31 30.41 35.04
N PRO A 178 -6.48 30.99 34.74
CA PRO A 178 -6.66 31.81 33.55
C PRO A 178 -5.84 33.09 33.69
N GLY A 179 -4.63 33.12 33.13
CA GLY A 179 -3.98 34.38 32.78
C GLY A 179 -4.85 35.13 31.78
N GLU A 180 -5.05 36.43 31.96
CA GLU A 180 -5.96 37.30 31.21
C GLU A 180 -5.54 37.55 29.73
N ASP A 181 -4.77 36.65 29.12
CA ASP A 181 -4.20 36.82 27.79
C ASP A 181 -5.00 36.04 26.75
N SER A 182 -5.63 36.76 25.81
CA SER A 182 -6.52 36.24 24.75
C SER A 182 -5.88 35.18 23.84
N GLU A 183 -4.55 35.14 23.76
CA GLU A 183 -3.79 34.13 23.00
C GLU A 183 -3.79 32.75 23.68
N SER A 184 -3.74 32.69 25.02
CA SER A 184 -3.76 31.42 25.77
C SER A 184 -5.09 30.66 25.57
N ARG A 185 -6.19 31.40 25.43
CA ARG A 185 -7.54 30.88 25.19
C ARG A 185 -7.71 30.30 23.77
N GLN A 186 -7.03 30.88 22.77
CA GLN A 186 -7.01 30.33 21.40
C GLN A 186 -6.19 29.04 21.31
N VAL A 187 -5.10 28.91 22.09
CA VAL A 187 -4.31 27.67 22.13
C VAL A 187 -5.07 26.55 22.86
N PHE A 188 -5.86 26.89 23.88
CA PHE A 188 -6.76 25.94 24.55
C PHE A 188 -7.85 25.42 23.61
N SER A 189 -8.55 26.30 22.87
CA SER A 189 -9.56 25.88 21.88
C SER A 189 -8.97 25.03 20.76
N LYS A 190 -7.84 25.42 20.17
CA LYS A 190 -7.18 24.61 19.11
C LYS A 190 -6.70 23.23 19.59
N CYS A 191 -6.42 23.08 20.88
CA CYS A 191 -6.05 21.79 21.47
C CYS A 191 -7.28 20.89 21.70
N PHE A 192 -8.45 21.49 21.90
CA PHE A 192 -9.73 20.81 22.06
C PHE A 192 -10.39 20.47 20.69
N ASP A 193 -10.21 21.34 19.70
CA ASP A 193 -10.74 21.21 18.32
C ASP A 193 -9.89 20.30 17.41
N SER A 194 -8.90 19.58 17.95
CA SER A 194 -8.14 18.59 17.20
C SER A 194 -9.08 17.46 16.72
N PRO A 195 -9.10 17.09 15.43
CA PRO A 195 -10.03 16.09 14.87
C PRO A 195 -10.03 14.73 15.56
N VAL A 196 -8.98 14.39 16.32
CA VAL A 196 -8.81 13.13 17.03
C VAL A 196 -9.81 12.99 18.20
N MET A 197 -10.12 14.07 18.92
CA MET A 197 -11.07 14.03 20.04
C MET A 197 -12.53 13.92 19.57
N MET A 198 -12.88 14.46 18.40
CA MET A 198 -14.26 14.48 17.89
C MET A 198 -14.76 13.13 17.34
N GLN A 199 -13.88 12.22 16.91
CA GLN A 199 -14.30 11.01 16.19
C GLN A 199 -14.80 9.87 17.11
N LYS A 200 -14.35 9.82 18.37
CA LYS A 200 -14.77 8.79 19.33
C LYS A 200 -16.11 9.11 20.01
N ASP A 201 -16.51 10.38 20.09
CA ASP A 201 -17.74 10.81 20.76
C ASP A 201 -19.02 10.51 19.95
N LEU A 202 -18.92 10.35 18.63
CA LEU A 202 -20.06 10.03 17.75
C LEU A 202 -20.52 8.56 17.81
N LYS A 203 -19.76 7.67 18.48
CA LYS A 203 -20.11 6.23 18.60
C LYS A 203 -20.55 5.81 20.01
N SER A 204 -20.54 6.72 20.99
CA SER A 204 -21.00 6.37 22.33
C SER A 204 -22.53 6.58 22.45
N GLU A 205 -23.26 5.54 22.88
CA GLU A 205 -24.71 5.58 23.09
C GLU A 205 -25.15 6.68 24.09
N ASN A 206 -24.20 7.24 24.83
CA ASN A 206 -24.41 8.30 25.81
C ASN A 206 -24.80 9.66 25.20
N PHE A 207 -24.43 9.96 23.94
CA PHE A 207 -24.78 11.24 23.31
C PHE A 207 -26.27 11.32 22.93
N MET A 208 -26.83 10.22 22.42
CA MET A 208 -28.27 10.12 22.10
C MET A 208 -29.15 10.19 23.36
N MET A 209 -28.64 9.70 24.50
CA MET A 209 -29.34 9.79 25.79
C MET A 209 -29.39 11.22 26.34
N LEU A 210 -28.32 12.00 26.11
CA LEU A 210 -28.19 13.37 26.61
C LEU A 210 -29.07 14.37 25.83
N MET A 211 -29.25 14.16 24.52
CA MET A 211 -30.16 14.97 23.70
C MET A 211 -31.64 14.76 24.06
N ARG A 212 -32.01 13.55 24.50
CA ARG A 212 -33.39 13.24 24.94
C ARG A 212 -33.74 13.87 26.29
N HIS A 213 -32.74 14.23 27.10
CA HIS A 213 -32.94 14.90 28.39
C HIS A 213 -33.10 16.42 28.24
N LEU A 214 -32.48 17.01 27.22
CA LEU A 214 -32.54 18.44 26.94
C LEU A 214 -33.87 18.90 26.31
N GLU A 215 -34.63 18.01 25.66
CA GLU A 215 -35.96 18.34 25.11
C GLU A 215 -37.09 18.45 26.17
N LEU A 216 -36.85 18.03 27.42
CA LEU A 216 -37.87 18.04 28.48
C LEU A 216 -37.84 19.29 29.38
N GLN A 217 -36.98 20.28 29.09
CA GLN A 217 -36.71 21.38 30.02
C GLN A 217 -36.81 22.76 29.37
N MET A 218 -37.91 23.01 28.65
CA MET A 218 -38.34 24.35 28.23
C MET A 218 -39.74 24.66 28.80
N PRO A 219 -39.89 25.59 29.76
CA PRO A 219 -41.19 25.99 30.30
C PRO A 219 -41.91 26.97 29.35
N ILE A 220 -43.15 26.65 29.00
CA ILE A 220 -44.09 27.55 28.31
C ILE A 220 -44.77 28.42 29.36
N GLN A 221 -44.46 29.72 29.38
CA GLN A 221 -45.26 30.80 29.96
C GLN A 221 -45.22 31.93 28.92
N GLY A 222 -46.27 32.58 28.44
CA GLY A 222 -47.70 32.57 28.64
C GLY A 222 -48.16 33.85 27.94
N LEU A 223 -48.92 33.76 26.85
CA LEU A 223 -49.52 34.91 26.18
C LEU A 223 -51.04 34.71 26.12
N GLN A 224 -51.71 35.79 26.51
CA GLN A 224 -53.11 35.98 26.89
C GLN A 224 -54.12 35.38 25.89
N LEU A 225 -55.08 34.62 26.42
CA LEU A 225 -56.35 34.26 25.77
C LEU A 225 -57.37 35.38 26.02
N GLU A 226 -57.79 36.09 24.99
CA GLU A 226 -59.10 36.76 24.94
C GLU A 226 -60.03 35.92 24.06
N ILE A 227 -61.11 35.42 24.67
CA ILE A 227 -62.16 34.66 24.01
C ILE A 227 -63.30 35.63 23.70
N LEU A 228 -63.59 35.87 22.42
CA LEU A 228 -64.92 36.27 21.97
C LEU A 228 -65.23 35.63 20.61
N GLY A 229 -66.12 34.64 20.64
CA GLY A 229 -67.31 34.64 19.79
C GLY A 229 -67.17 34.26 18.31
N SER A 230 -67.80 33.14 18.00
CA SER A 230 -68.90 33.08 17.04
C SER A 230 -68.60 32.97 15.54
N GLU A 231 -69.19 31.92 14.98
CA GLU A 231 -69.82 31.85 13.65
C GLU A 231 -68.98 31.50 12.41
N ARG A 232 -69.50 30.45 11.72
CA ARG A 232 -69.61 30.32 10.26
C ARG A 232 -68.28 30.01 9.52
N ILE A 233 -68.18 29.13 8.52
CA ILE A 233 -69.09 28.55 7.52
C ILE A 233 -68.23 27.41 6.87
N GLN A 234 -68.63 26.14 6.99
CA GLN A 234 -69.00 25.25 5.87
C GLN A 234 -68.60 25.72 4.44
N GLN A 235 -68.06 24.80 3.64
CA GLN A 235 -68.00 24.80 2.16
C GLN A 235 -66.83 25.54 1.48
N SER A 236 -65.89 24.78 0.92
CA SER A 236 -65.78 24.55 -0.54
C SER A 236 -64.56 23.64 -0.84
N ILE A 237 -64.80 22.43 -1.37
CA ILE A 237 -64.52 22.00 -2.76
C ILE A 237 -63.00 21.78 -2.98
N SER A 238 -62.47 20.56 -2.80
CA SER A 238 -62.43 19.43 -3.76
C SER A 238 -61.81 19.73 -5.14
N LEU A 239 -60.75 18.98 -5.44
CA LEU A 239 -60.24 18.60 -6.78
C LEU A 239 -59.51 19.69 -7.59
N ILE A 240 -58.17 19.60 -7.64
CA ILE A 240 -57.40 19.07 -8.80
C ILE A 240 -56.28 18.19 -8.23
#